data_AF-A0ABD0NV07-F1
#
_entry.id   AF-A0ABD0NV07-F1
#
_cell.length_a   1.000
_cell.length_b   1.000
_cell.length_c   1.000
_cell.angle_alpha   90.00
_cell.angle_beta   90.00
_cell.angle_gamma   90.00
#
_symmetry.space_group_name_H-M   'P 1'
#
loop_
_entity.id
_entity.type
_entity.pdbx_description
1 polymer ?
#
loop_
_entity_poly.entity_id
_entity_poly.type
_entity_poly.pdbx_seq_one_letter_code
_entity_poly.pdbx_strand_id
1 'polypeptide(L)' 'YGAEFRRFSVDRLKPGKFDEFYKLIMTIHRIANMEVMIGYADVHGDLLPINNDENFSKAVSTAHPLLRIFIQRQ' A
#
# COMPACT_ATOMS: atom_id res chain seq x y z
N TYR A 1 16.68 -6.35 -15.13
CA TYR A 1 15.38 -5.78 -14.72
C TYR A 1 14.74 -6.74 -13.74
N GLY A 2 14.40 -6.28 -12.53
CA GLY A 2 13.86 -7.12 -11.47
C GLY A 2 12.80 -6.37 -10.69
N ALA A 3 11.65 -7.02 -10.47
CA ALA A 3 10.66 -6.55 -9.53
C ALA A 3 11.17 -6.82 -8.10
N GLU A 4 10.99 -5.85 -7.20
CA GLU A 4 11.28 -6.01 -5.79
C GLU A 4 9.99 -6.39 -5.06
N PHE A 5 10.09 -7.35 -4.14
CA PHE A 5 8.98 -7.74 -3.27
C PHE A 5 9.39 -7.61 -1.82
N ARG A 6 8.54 -6.98 -1.01
CA ARG A 6 8.71 -6.87 0.44
C ARG A 6 7.40 -7.25 1.11
N ARG A 7 7.49 -7.90 2.27
CA ARG A 7 6.35 -8.33 3.06
C ARG A 7 6.55 -7.91 4.51
N PHE A 8 5.56 -7.22 5.05
CA PHE A 8 5.51 -6.74 6.42
C PHE A 8 4.07 -6.85 6.92
N SER A 9 3.87 -6.67 8.23
CA SER A 9 2.56 -6.74 8.87
C SER A 9 2.20 -5.39 9.47
N VAL A 10 0.90 -5.07 9.46
CA VAL A 10 0.31 -3.91 10.14
C VAL A 10 -0.89 -4.37 10.97
N ASP A 11 -1.27 -3.60 11.99
CA ASP A 11 -2.50 -3.87 12.74
C ASP A 11 -3.71 -3.57 11.86
N ARG A 12 -4.46 -4.61 11.50
CA ARG A 12 -5.67 -4.47 10.67
C ARG A 12 -6.79 -3.72 11.38
N LEU A 13 -6.87 -3.79 12.71
CA LEU A 13 -7.90 -3.11 13.50
C LEU A 13 -7.59 -1.62 13.68
N LYS A 14 -6.31 -1.25 13.58
CA LYS A 14 -5.83 0.12 13.72
C LYS A 14 -4.74 0.41 12.67
N PRO A 15 -5.09 0.50 11.38
CA PRO A 15 -4.11 0.65 10.32
C PRO A 15 -3.40 2.00 10.30
N GLY A 16 -3.91 3.01 11.03
CA GLY A 16 -3.37 4.37 11.03
C GLY A 16 -3.89 5.20 9.85
N LYS A 17 -3.21 6.31 9.57
CA LYS A 17 -3.53 7.19 8.43
C LYS A 17 -2.73 6.80 7.17
N PHE A 18 -3.24 7.18 6.01
CA PHE A 18 -2.58 6.95 4.74
C PHE A 18 -1.17 7.57 4.70
N ASP A 19 -0.99 8.79 5.23
CA ASP A 19 0.31 9.46 5.24
C ASP A 19 1.39 8.67 6.04
N GLU A 20 1.00 8.04 7.15
CA GLU A 20 1.90 7.20 7.94
C GLU A 20 2.26 5.92 7.18
N PHE A 21 1.26 5.31 6.53
CA PHE A 21 1.46 4.15 5.67
C PHE A 21 2.37 4.47 4.47
N TYR A 22 2.17 5.62 3.83
CA TYR A 22 2.99 6.09 2.72
C TYR A 22 4.45 6.26 3.15
N LYS A 23 4.71 6.91 4.29
CA LYS A 23 6.05 7.04 4.87
C LYS A 23 6.69 5.69 5.21
N LEU A 24 5.90 4.74 5.70
CA LEU A 24 6.35 3.38 5.97
C LEU A 24 6.79 2.67 4.67
N ILE A 25 6.01 2.78 3.60
CA ILE A 25 6.35 2.22 2.29
C ILE A 25 7.66 2.80 1.75
N MET A 26 7.79 4.13 1.77
CA MET A 26 9.01 4.84 1.35
C MET A 26 10.23 4.35 2.12
N THR A 27 10.11 4.18 3.43
CA THR A 27 11.17 3.68 4.31
C THR A 27 11.54 2.23 4.00
N ILE A 28 10.55 1.34 3.90
CA ILE A 28 10.74 -0.09 3.66
C ILE A 28 11.42 -0.33 2.30
N HIS A 29 11.04 0.41 1.27
CA HIS A 29 11.60 0.30 -0.08
C HIS A 29 12.82 1.21 -0.32
N ARG A 30 13.28 1.95 0.69
CA ARG A 30 14.42 2.89 0.59
C ARG A 30 14.26 3.89 -0.57
N ILE A 31 13.05 4.37 -0.77
CA ILE A 31 12.74 5.38 -1.80
C ILE A 31 12.93 6.75 -1.15
N ALA A 32 13.77 7.58 -1.75
CA ALA A 32 14.03 8.95 -1.31
C ALA A 32 13.91 9.90 -2.49
N ASN A 33 13.45 11.13 -2.23
CA ASN A 33 13.38 12.23 -3.20
C ASN A 33 12.49 11.97 -4.43
N MET A 34 11.48 11.11 -4.31
CA MET A 34 10.55 10.80 -5.40
C MET A 34 9.18 10.43 -4.85
N GLU A 35 8.14 10.77 -5.58
CA GLU A 35 6.76 10.36 -5.27
C GLU A 35 6.44 9.01 -5.91
N VAL A 36 5.58 8.25 -5.24
CA VAL A 36 5.10 6.96 -5.73
C VAL A 36 3.58 6.92 -5.70
N MET A 37 2.99 6.26 -6.69
CA MET A 37 1.61 5.85 -6.61
C MET A 37 1.53 4.47 -5.95
N ILE A 38 0.60 4.34 -5.01
CA ILE A 38 0.27 3.08 -4.36
C ILE A 38 -1.10 2.64 -4.87
N GLY A 39 -1.18 1.41 -5.39
CA GLY A 39 -2.45 0.76 -5.72
C GLY A 39 -2.58 -0.58 -4.99
N TYR A 40 -3.80 -1.09 -4.86
CA TYR A 40 -4.07 -2.45 -4.37
C TYR A 40 -5.00 -3.21 -5.30
N ALA A 41 -4.82 -4.53 -5.35
CA ALA A 41 -5.79 -5.41 -5.99
C ALA A 41 -6.93 -5.67 -5.02
N ASP A 42 -8.16 -5.30 -5.39
CA ASP A 42 -9.35 -5.58 -4.60
C ASP A 42 -9.81 -7.04 -4.74
N VAL A 43 -10.95 -7.38 -4.13
CA VAL A 43 -11.51 -8.74 -4.15
C VAL A 43 -11.97 -9.21 -5.54
N HIS A 44 -12.21 -8.28 -6.46
CA HIS A 44 -12.57 -8.54 -7.85
C HIS A 44 -11.35 -8.61 -8.77
N GLY A 45 -10.17 -8.21 -8.27
CA GLY A 45 -8.92 -8.18 -9.01
C GLY A 45 -8.63 -6.82 -9.66
N ASP A 46 -9.45 -5.82 -9.40
CA ASP A 46 -9.26 -4.47 -9.94
C ASP A 46 -8.14 -3.75 -9.18
N LEU A 47 -7.29 -3.04 -9.92
CA LEU A 47 -6.23 -2.21 -9.34
C LEU A 47 -6.79 -0.83 -8.97
N LEU A 48 -6.97 -0.59 -7.68
CA LEU A 48 -7.53 0.65 -7.15
C LEU A 48 -6.45 1.47 -6.43
N PRO A 49 -6.47 2.82 -6.51
CA PRO A 49 -5.48 3.66 -5.86
C PRO A 49 -5.68 3.70 -4.33
N ILE A 50 -4.57 3.77 -3.59
CA ILE A 50 -4.54 4.15 -2.17
C ILE A 50 -3.89 5.53 -2.10
N ASN A 51 -4.70 6.57 -1.98
CA ASN A 51 -4.27 7.97 -2.00
C ASN A 51 -4.93 8.84 -0.91
N ASN A 52 -5.76 8.24 -0.06
CA ASN A 52 -6.42 8.89 1.07
C ASN A 52 -6.75 7.86 2.17
N ASP A 53 -7.20 8.35 3.33
CA ASP A 53 -7.51 7.52 4.51
C ASP A 53 -8.66 6.53 4.25
N GLU A 54 -9.66 6.91 3.45
CA GLU A 54 -10.84 6.10 3.14
C GLU A 54 -10.47 4.88 2.29
N ASN A 55 -9.73 5.10 1.20
CA ASN A 55 -9.24 4.05 0.32
C ASN A 55 -8.27 3.12 1.04
N PHE A 56 -7.43 3.67 1.93
CA PHE A 56 -6.51 2.87 2.75
C PHE A 56 -7.28 1.96 3.72
N SER A 57 -8.25 2.51 4.46
CA SER A 57 -9.11 1.73 5.34
C SER A 57 -9.90 0.65 4.59
N LYS A 58 -10.44 0.98 3.41
CA LYS A 58 -11.12 0.02 2.53
C LYS A 58 -10.19 -1.09 2.06
N ALA A 59 -8.97 -0.77 1.64
CA ALA A 59 -7.98 -1.76 1.20
C ALA A 59 -7.62 -2.75 2.32
N VAL A 60 -7.35 -2.24 3.52
CA VAL A 60 -6.99 -3.07 4.69
C VAL A 60 -8.17 -3.93 5.18
N SER A 61 -9.38 -3.38 5.17
CA SER A 61 -10.58 -4.09 5.62
C SER A 61 -11.05 -5.16 4.61
N THR A 62 -10.85 -4.97 3.31
CA THR A 62 -11.26 -5.94 2.29
C THR A 62 -10.19 -6.99 1.98
N ALA A 63 -8.95 -6.77 2.41
CA ALA A 63 -7.85 -7.71 2.21
C ALA A 63 -8.13 -9.10 2.79
N HIS A 64 -8.07 -10.12 1.94
CA HIS A 64 -8.20 -11.51 2.33
C HIS A 64 -7.43 -12.44 1.37
N PRO A 65 -6.42 -13.22 1.82
CA PRO A 65 -5.82 -13.23 3.16
C PRO A 65 -4.76 -12.13 3.38
N LEU A 66 -4.26 -11.49 2.32
CA LEU A 66 -3.20 -10.48 2.38
C LEU A 66 -3.57 -9.28 1.51
N LEU A 67 -3.24 -8.07 1.96
CA LEU A 67 -3.30 -6.89 1.13
C LEU A 67 -2.12 -6.90 0.17
N ARG A 68 -2.38 -7.05 -1.14
CA ARG A 68 -1.36 -6.91 -2.18
C ARG A 68 -1.38 -5.49 -2.69
N ILE A 69 -0.27 -4.78 -2.49
CA ILE A 69 -0.06 -3.43 -3.00
C ILE A 69 0.95 -3.43 -4.14
N PHE A 70 0.79 -2.47 -5.04
CA PHE A 70 1.70 -2.17 -6.14
C PHE A 70 2.21 -0.75 -5.95
N ILE A 71 3.52 -0.59 -6.10
CA ILE A 71 4.20 0.70 -5.95
C ILE A 71 4.77 1.06 -7.30
N GLN A 72 4.32 2.19 -7.85
CA GLN A 72 4.79 2.71 -9.12
C GLN A 72 5.45 4.07 -8.88
N ARG A 73 6.71 4.20 -9.31
CA ARG A 73 7.42 5.48 -9.31
C ARG A 73 6.80 6.40 -10.37
N GLN A 74 6.60 7.68 -10.04
CA GLN A 74 6.27 8.72 -11.00
C GLN A 74 7.52 9.15 -11.78
#